data_AF-A0A847ANU8-F1
#
_entry.id   AF-A0A847ANU8-F1
#
_cell.length_a   1.000
_cell.length_b   1.000
_cell.length_c   1.000
_cell.angle_alpha   90.00
_cell.angle_beta   90.00
_cell.angle_gamma   90.00
#
_symmetry.space_group_name_H-M   'P 1'
#
loop_
_entity.id
_entity.type
_entity.pdbx_description
1 polymer ?
#
loop_
_entity_poly.entity_id
_entity_poly.type
_entity_poly.pdbx_seq_one_letter_code
_entity_poly.pdbx_strand_id
1 'polypeptide(L)'
;MTERSSGILLHITSLPGVEGTGTLGKEAFQFIDLLKDTKQKYWQILPIGPPGSGNSPYQCYSAFAGNPLLIDLHELESIGLLSKKELSGIPRFPRNSCNFEKAAFWKMPLLKKTFEYFQKNLPVNLTDAYIQFQKEHNWWLEDYALFMSAKKYFQNAPWLQWDEGLKYRHEKAMTCFRNRLEKDCEEQKFIQFLFFRQWFNLKKYANSKGIQIIGDLPLYVSGNSVDVWANTDIFQLDGNLEPLFTGGVPPDYFSDTGQMWGNPVYDWHELKKRDYDWWMARLHFNLNLHDKVRIDHFRGLESFWAVPANEK
;
A
#
# COMPACT_ATOMS: atom_id res chain seq x y z
N MET A 1 1.50 30.31 17.32
CA MET A 1 1.64 30.77 15.92
C MET A 1 2.34 29.68 15.14
N THR A 2 1.81 29.26 14.00
CA THR A 2 2.48 28.30 13.11
C THR A 2 3.64 29.01 12.42
N GLU A 3 4.86 28.46 12.51
CA GLU A 3 6.04 28.98 11.82
C GLU A 3 5.88 28.84 10.30
N ARG A 4 6.18 29.90 9.53
CA ARG A 4 6.11 29.87 8.08
C ARG A 4 7.12 28.86 7.54
N SER A 5 6.63 27.86 6.82
CA SER A 5 7.42 26.72 6.33
C SER A 5 7.13 26.44 4.85
N SER A 6 8.03 25.70 4.19
CA SER A 6 7.88 25.25 2.80
C SER A 6 8.24 23.77 2.65
N GLY A 7 7.87 23.16 1.52
CA GLY A 7 8.18 21.78 1.22
C GLY A 7 8.07 21.46 -0.26
N ILE A 8 8.41 20.23 -0.62
CA ILE A 8 8.34 19.71 -1.99
C ILE A 8 7.39 18.52 -2.05
N LEU A 9 6.52 18.49 -3.06
CA LEU A 9 5.76 17.32 -3.47
C LEU A 9 6.59 16.52 -4.47
N LEU A 10 7.00 15.31 -4.08
CA LEU A 10 7.72 14.38 -4.96
C LEU A 10 7.45 12.96 -4.48
N HIS A 11 6.72 12.15 -5.25
CA HIS A 11 6.49 10.76 -4.83
C HIS A 11 7.77 9.92 -4.99
N ILE A 12 7.91 8.88 -4.17
CA ILE A 12 9.12 8.02 -4.10
C ILE A 12 9.42 7.39 -5.46
N THR A 13 8.39 7.00 -6.23
CA THR A 13 8.57 6.43 -7.57
C THR A 13 9.27 7.36 -8.55
N SER A 14 9.22 8.68 -8.31
CA SER A 14 9.83 9.72 -9.14
C SER A 14 11.28 10.02 -8.78
N LEU A 15 11.80 9.45 -7.70
CA LEU A 15 13.22 9.53 -7.38
C LEU A 15 14.03 8.84 -8.49
N PRO A 16 15.23 9.36 -8.83
CA PRO A 16 16.11 8.67 -9.76
C PRO A 16 16.52 7.32 -9.19
N GLY A 17 16.90 6.38 -10.06
CA GLY A 17 17.36 5.07 -9.63
C GLY A 17 17.58 4.12 -10.79
N VAL A 18 18.19 2.97 -10.49
CA VAL A 18 18.48 1.91 -11.48
C VAL A 18 17.43 0.81 -11.50
N GLU A 19 16.54 0.76 -10.52
CA GLU A 19 15.58 -0.34 -10.30
C GLU A 19 14.26 -0.20 -11.09
N GLY A 20 14.18 0.74 -12.04
CA GLY A 20 13.01 0.97 -12.90
C GLY A 20 11.88 1.80 -12.29
N THR A 21 11.98 2.09 -11.00
CA THR A 21 11.20 3.06 -10.22
C THR A 21 12.09 3.59 -9.10
N GLY A 22 11.83 4.79 -8.59
CA GLY A 22 12.46 5.24 -7.35
C GLY A 22 12.07 4.36 -6.16
N THR A 23 12.99 4.24 -5.19
CA THR A 23 12.92 3.32 -4.05
C THR A 23 13.17 4.06 -2.73
N LEU A 24 13.02 3.34 -1.61
CA LEU A 24 13.34 3.80 -0.25
C LEU A 24 14.85 3.76 0.06
N GLY A 25 15.68 3.74 -0.98
CA GLY A 25 17.13 3.58 -0.93
C GLY A 25 17.89 4.90 -0.90
N LYS A 26 19.16 4.82 -1.28
CA LYS A 26 20.14 5.92 -1.23
C LYS A 26 19.59 7.25 -1.77
N GLU A 27 18.89 7.23 -2.90
CA GLU A 27 18.37 8.42 -3.56
C GLU A 27 17.29 9.13 -2.73
N ALA A 28 16.50 8.40 -1.93
CA ALA A 28 15.55 8.99 -1.00
C ALA A 28 16.25 9.71 0.17
N PHE A 29 17.34 9.13 0.70
CA PHE A 29 18.15 9.78 1.73
C PHE A 29 18.84 11.04 1.18
N GLN A 30 19.36 10.97 -0.05
CA GLN A 30 19.94 12.13 -0.73
C GLN A 30 18.91 13.23 -0.99
N PHE A 31 17.66 12.87 -1.30
CA PHE A 31 16.59 13.85 -1.44
C PHE A 31 16.25 14.54 -0.10
N ILE A 32 16.25 13.81 1.01
CA ILE A 32 16.11 14.41 2.35
C ILE A 32 17.25 15.39 2.64
N ASP A 33 18.49 15.04 2.30
CA ASP A 33 19.62 15.96 2.46
C ASP A 33 19.47 17.21 1.59
N LEU A 34 19.01 17.06 0.34
CA LEU A 34 18.66 18.20 -0.52
C LEU A 34 17.58 19.09 0.11
N LEU A 35 16.51 18.51 0.67
CA LEU A 35 15.46 19.25 1.35
C LEU A 35 16.01 20.05 2.52
N LYS A 36 16.88 19.44 3.34
CA LYS A 36 17.54 20.12 4.45
C LYS A 36 18.43 21.27 3.96
N ASP A 37 19.28 21.01 2.97
CA ASP A 37 20.26 21.98 2.46
C ASP A 37 19.56 23.18 1.78
N THR A 38 18.38 22.93 1.18
CA THR A 38 17.50 23.96 0.61
C THR A 38 16.48 24.52 1.60
N LYS A 39 16.63 24.22 2.90
CA LYS A 39 15.83 24.75 4.03
C LYS A 39 14.33 24.44 3.95
N GLN A 40 13.95 23.37 3.27
CA GLN A 40 12.59 22.85 3.31
C GLN A 40 12.30 22.21 4.67
N LYS A 41 11.02 22.12 5.02
CA LYS A 41 10.53 21.47 6.24
C LYS A 41 9.62 20.28 5.96
N TYR A 42 9.01 20.24 4.78
CA TYR A 42 8.07 19.20 4.40
C TYR A 42 8.49 18.44 3.15
N TRP A 43 8.33 17.13 3.19
CA TRP A 43 8.28 16.27 2.01
C TRP A 43 6.86 15.71 1.88
N GLN A 44 6.12 16.14 0.87
CA GLN A 44 4.81 15.56 0.57
C GLN A 44 4.93 14.44 -0.44
N ILE A 45 4.20 13.35 -0.18
CA ILE A 45 4.12 12.18 -1.05
C ILE A 45 2.67 11.81 -1.34
N LEU A 46 2.48 11.05 -2.41
CA LEU A 46 1.23 10.33 -2.71
C LEU A 46 1.13 9.05 -1.84
N PRO A 47 -0.02 8.34 -1.84
CA PRO A 47 -0.16 7.11 -1.07
C PRO A 47 0.89 6.06 -1.45
N ILE A 48 1.36 5.29 -0.46
CA ILE A 48 2.49 4.35 -0.61
C ILE A 48 2.06 2.88 -0.73
N GLY A 49 0.75 2.63 -0.84
CA GLY A 49 0.21 1.28 -0.91
C GLY A 49 0.45 0.60 -2.27
N PRO A 50 0.32 -0.74 -2.33
CA PRO A 50 0.48 -1.49 -3.56
C PRO A 50 -0.65 -1.13 -4.54
N PRO A 51 -0.37 -0.46 -5.67
CA PRO A 51 -1.40 0.00 -6.57
C PRO A 51 -2.06 -1.18 -7.30
N GLY A 52 -3.35 -1.01 -7.60
CA GLY A 52 -4.13 -1.92 -8.42
C GLY A 52 -3.83 -1.78 -9.91
N SER A 53 -4.81 -2.16 -10.72
CA SER A 53 -4.74 -1.92 -12.17
C SER A 53 -4.58 -0.42 -12.47
N GLY A 54 -3.76 -0.08 -13.47
CA GLY A 54 -3.49 1.31 -13.83
C GLY A 54 -2.42 2.03 -13.01
N ASN A 55 -1.80 1.37 -12.02
CA ASN A 55 -0.70 1.92 -11.21
C ASN A 55 -1.05 3.19 -10.41
N SER A 56 -2.34 3.49 -10.21
CA SER A 56 -2.75 4.65 -9.43
C SER A 56 -2.53 4.38 -7.92
N PRO A 57 -1.80 5.25 -7.19
CA PRO A 57 -1.65 5.11 -5.75
C PRO A 57 -2.97 5.39 -4.98
N TYR A 58 -4.02 5.88 -5.65
CA TYR A 58 -5.35 6.09 -5.06
C TYR A 58 -6.26 4.86 -5.20
N GLN A 59 -5.79 3.81 -5.89
CA GLN A 59 -6.54 2.55 -6.08
C GLN A 59 -5.69 1.36 -5.64
N CYS A 60 -5.33 1.32 -4.36
CA CYS A 60 -4.49 0.27 -3.81
C CYS A 60 -5.26 -1.01 -3.44
N TYR A 61 -4.54 -2.14 -3.42
CA TYR A 61 -5.07 -3.42 -2.91
C TYR A 61 -5.25 -3.44 -1.40
N SER A 62 -4.70 -2.47 -0.68
CA SER A 62 -4.83 -2.32 0.77
C SER A 62 -4.66 -0.86 1.17
N ALA A 63 -5.42 -0.42 2.18
CA ALA A 63 -5.25 0.87 2.84
C ALA A 63 -4.08 0.90 3.84
N PHE A 64 -3.48 -0.26 4.14
CA PHE A 64 -2.46 -0.44 5.18
C PHE A 64 -1.12 -0.93 4.62
N ALA A 65 -1.12 -1.83 3.63
CA ALA A 65 0.11 -2.38 3.08
C ALA A 65 0.99 -1.32 2.38
N GLY A 66 2.28 -1.61 2.28
CA GLY A 66 3.25 -0.87 1.48
C GLY A 66 3.53 -1.49 0.12
N ASN A 67 3.85 -0.66 -0.87
CA ASN A 67 4.15 -1.09 -2.23
C ASN A 67 5.53 -1.80 -2.31
N PRO A 68 5.57 -3.11 -2.67
CA PRO A 68 6.83 -3.86 -2.79
C PRO A 68 7.82 -3.27 -3.80
N LEU A 69 7.34 -2.53 -4.80
CA LEU A 69 8.21 -1.92 -5.80
C LEU A 69 9.06 -0.76 -5.24
N LEU A 70 8.68 -0.22 -4.08
CA LEU A 70 9.44 0.84 -3.40
C LEU A 70 10.60 0.28 -2.55
N ILE A 71 10.66 -1.02 -2.28
CA ILE A 71 11.74 -1.64 -1.48
C ILE A 71 13.07 -1.54 -2.22
N ASP A 72 14.08 -0.90 -1.69
CA ASP A 72 15.41 -0.83 -2.30
C ASP A 72 16.15 -2.17 -2.20
N LEU A 73 16.54 -2.77 -3.32
CA LEU A 73 17.25 -4.06 -3.32
C LEU A 73 18.73 -3.92 -2.97
N HIS A 74 19.33 -2.75 -3.23
CA HIS A 74 20.72 -2.47 -2.84
C HIS A 74 20.88 -2.40 -1.31
N GLU A 75 19.89 -1.87 -0.58
CA GLU A 75 19.87 -1.96 0.88
C GLU A 75 19.79 -3.43 1.35
N LEU A 76 18.97 -4.27 0.70
CA LEU A 76 18.91 -5.71 1.01
C LEU A 76 20.24 -6.42 0.74
N GLU A 77 21.00 -6.01 -0.28
CA GLU A 77 22.37 -6.49 -0.50
C GLU A 77 23.32 -6.04 0.61
N SER A 78 23.24 -4.78 1.04
CA SER A 78 24.10 -4.23 2.09
C SER A 78 23.93 -4.93 3.44
N ILE A 79 22.74 -5.47 3.72
CA ILE A 79 22.45 -6.24 4.93
C ILE A 79 22.55 -7.77 4.73
N GLY A 80 23.03 -8.22 3.57
CA GLY A 80 23.32 -9.62 3.29
C GLY A 80 22.13 -10.52 2.96
N LEU A 81 20.94 -9.95 2.68
CA LEU A 81 19.78 -10.73 2.21
C LEU A 81 19.84 -11.01 0.70
N LEU A 82 20.63 -10.25 -0.04
CA LEU A 82 20.96 -10.48 -1.45
C LEU A 82 22.47 -10.42 -1.66
N SER A 83 22.95 -11.08 -2.70
CA SER A 83 24.33 -10.97 -3.15
C SER A 83 24.47 -9.98 -4.32
N LYS A 84 25.66 -9.38 -4.47
CA LYS A 84 26.00 -8.56 -5.66
C LYS A 84 25.78 -9.30 -6.98
N LYS A 85 25.96 -10.63 -6.98
CA LYS A 85 25.76 -11.45 -8.18
C LYS A 85 24.29 -11.47 -8.59
N GLU A 86 23.36 -11.51 -7.64
CA GLU A 86 21.92 -11.48 -7.92
C GLU A 86 21.46 -10.11 -8.45
N LEU A 87 22.14 -9.04 -8.04
CA LEU A 87 21.91 -7.70 -8.57
C LEU A 87 22.71 -7.39 -9.85
N SER A 88 23.59 -8.27 -10.32
CA SER A 88 24.44 -7.97 -11.48
C SER A 88 23.67 -7.88 -12.82
N GLY A 89 22.43 -8.41 -12.85
CA GLY A 89 21.57 -8.47 -14.04
C GLY A 89 20.48 -7.40 -14.10
N ILE A 90 20.69 -6.21 -13.53
CA ILE A 90 19.66 -5.13 -13.57
C ILE A 90 19.31 -4.82 -15.04
N PRO A 91 18.04 -4.94 -15.45
CA PRO A 91 17.61 -4.58 -16.78
C PRO A 91 17.85 -3.10 -17.07
N ARG A 92 18.05 -2.75 -18.35
CA ARG A 92 18.02 -1.35 -18.74
C ARG A 92 16.59 -0.80 -18.63
N PHE A 93 16.40 0.22 -17.79
CA PHE A 93 15.14 0.95 -17.65
C PHE A 93 15.22 2.35 -18.29
N PRO A 94 14.07 2.93 -18.68
CA PRO A 94 14.00 4.35 -19.06
C PRO A 94 14.40 5.23 -17.86
N ARG A 95 15.10 6.34 -18.12
CA ARG A 95 15.51 7.29 -17.06
C ARG A 95 14.46 8.35 -16.72
N ASN A 96 13.51 8.60 -17.63
CA ASN A 96 12.56 9.71 -17.54
C ASN A 96 11.13 9.26 -17.21
N SER A 97 10.91 7.95 -17.00
CA SER A 97 9.60 7.38 -16.75
C SER A 97 9.72 6.03 -16.05
N CYS A 98 8.79 5.71 -15.16
CA CYS A 98 8.70 4.38 -14.55
C CYS A 98 8.18 3.36 -15.57
N ASN A 99 8.76 2.15 -15.56
CA ASN A 99 8.18 0.98 -16.22
C ASN A 99 7.83 -0.05 -15.15
N PHE A 100 6.64 0.11 -14.54
CA PHE A 100 6.22 -0.67 -13.37
C PHE A 100 6.13 -2.16 -13.64
N GLU A 101 5.64 -2.57 -14.81
CA GLU A 101 5.53 -3.99 -15.18
C GLU A 101 6.92 -4.65 -15.28
N LYS A 102 7.85 -4.01 -16.01
CA LYS A 102 9.22 -4.51 -16.13
C LYS A 102 9.95 -4.50 -14.79
N ALA A 103 9.72 -3.48 -13.96
CA ALA A 103 10.29 -3.40 -12.63
C ALA A 103 9.77 -4.54 -11.75
N ALA A 104 8.46 -4.79 -11.74
CA ALA A 104 7.85 -5.90 -11.02
C ALA A 104 8.37 -7.26 -11.48
N PHE A 105 8.44 -7.49 -12.80
CA PHE A 105 8.94 -8.74 -13.38
C PHE A 105 10.37 -9.07 -12.92
N TRP A 106 11.22 -8.05 -12.77
CA TRP A 106 12.59 -8.22 -12.31
C TRP A 106 12.70 -8.31 -10.78
N LYS A 107 11.96 -7.46 -10.05
CA LYS A 107 12.12 -7.24 -8.62
C LYS A 107 11.42 -8.28 -7.75
N MET A 108 10.22 -8.71 -8.12
CA MET A 108 9.44 -9.66 -7.31
C MET A 108 10.15 -11.02 -7.12
N PRO A 109 10.80 -11.61 -8.14
CA PRO A 109 11.60 -12.83 -7.94
C PRO A 109 12.78 -12.65 -6.98
N LEU A 110 13.39 -11.46 -6.94
CA LEU A 110 14.50 -11.17 -6.02
C LEU A 110 14.01 -11.01 -4.58
N LEU A 111 12.87 -10.33 -4.37
CA LEU A 111 12.23 -10.26 -3.05
C LEU A 111 11.87 -11.66 -2.53
N LYS A 112 11.33 -12.54 -3.39
CA LYS A 112 11.10 -13.94 -3.03
C LYS A 112 12.38 -14.66 -2.58
N LYS A 113 13.51 -14.47 -3.28
CA LYS A 113 14.79 -15.06 -2.87
C LYS A 113 15.24 -14.57 -1.49
N THR A 114 14.98 -13.30 -1.14
CA THR A 114 15.31 -12.80 0.20
C THR A 114 14.54 -13.53 1.29
N PHE A 115 13.28 -13.86 1.04
CA PHE A 115 12.47 -14.67 1.96
C PHE A 115 13.01 -16.11 2.06
N GLU A 116 13.33 -16.75 0.95
CA GLU A 116 13.93 -18.10 0.94
C GLU A 116 15.26 -18.14 1.70
N TYR A 117 16.10 -17.12 1.53
CA TYR A 117 17.35 -16.95 2.28
C TYR A 117 17.06 -16.76 3.78
N PHE A 118 16.12 -15.88 4.13
CA PHE A 118 15.74 -15.62 5.52
C PHE A 118 15.23 -16.89 6.22
N GLN A 119 14.35 -17.66 5.58
CA GLN A 119 13.85 -18.92 6.13
C GLN A 119 14.95 -19.96 6.36
N LYS A 120 15.96 -20.01 5.47
CA LYS A 120 17.07 -20.97 5.58
C LYS A 120 18.09 -20.60 6.65
N ASN A 121 18.36 -19.31 6.83
CA ASN A 121 19.48 -18.84 7.66
C ASN A 121 19.05 -18.24 9.00
N LEU A 122 17.79 -17.84 9.14
CA LEU A 122 17.19 -17.25 10.36
C LEU A 122 18.11 -16.24 11.07
N PRO A 123 18.61 -15.20 10.38
CA PRO A 123 19.51 -14.22 10.98
C PRO A 123 18.88 -13.54 12.18
N VAL A 124 19.41 -13.78 13.38
CA VAL A 124 18.80 -13.46 14.69
C VAL A 124 18.17 -12.07 14.76
N ASN A 125 18.93 -11.02 14.40
CA ASN A 125 18.44 -9.64 14.47
C ASN A 125 17.21 -9.36 13.57
N LEU A 126 17.14 -10.00 12.40
CA LEU A 126 15.98 -9.85 11.50
C LEU A 126 14.84 -10.77 11.94
N THR A 127 15.15 -11.94 12.51
CA THR A 127 14.14 -12.88 13.00
C THR A 127 13.32 -12.26 14.13
N ASP A 128 13.96 -11.68 15.13
CA ASP A 128 13.25 -11.04 16.25
C ASP A 128 12.43 -9.84 15.79
N ALA A 129 12.99 -9.00 14.91
CA ALA A 129 12.29 -7.86 14.32
C ALA A 129 11.08 -8.29 13.47
N TYR A 130 11.20 -9.39 12.72
CA TYR A 130 10.10 -9.94 11.93
C TYR A 130 8.99 -10.52 12.81
N ILE A 131 9.34 -11.24 13.87
CA ILE A 131 8.36 -11.75 14.85
C ILE A 131 7.61 -10.58 15.52
N GLN A 132 8.33 -9.52 15.90
CA GLN A 132 7.72 -8.34 16.50
C GLN A 132 6.79 -7.63 15.49
N PHE A 133 7.24 -7.45 14.25
CA PHE A 133 6.42 -6.87 13.18
C PHE A 133 5.12 -7.65 12.97
N GLN A 134 5.18 -8.99 12.91
CA GLN A 134 3.98 -9.80 12.79
C GLN A 134 3.03 -9.61 13.97
N LYS A 135 3.54 -9.60 15.20
CA LYS A 135 2.71 -9.37 16.41
C LYS A 135 2.01 -8.02 16.37
N GLU A 136 2.71 -6.96 15.98
CA GLU A 136 2.18 -5.60 15.93
C GLU A 136 1.16 -5.38 14.80
N HIS A 137 1.29 -6.11 13.70
CA HIS A 137 0.53 -5.87 12.47
C HIS A 137 -0.44 -6.99 12.09
N ASN A 138 -0.52 -8.07 12.87
CA ASN A 138 -1.37 -9.24 12.63
C ASN A 138 -2.82 -8.90 12.23
N TRP A 139 -3.38 -7.84 12.82
CA TRP A 139 -4.77 -7.42 12.63
C TRP A 139 -5.13 -6.99 11.19
N TRP A 140 -4.17 -6.60 10.35
CA TRP A 140 -4.38 -6.37 8.91
C TRP A 140 -3.52 -7.28 8.03
N LEU A 141 -2.35 -7.68 8.54
CA LEU A 141 -1.32 -8.35 7.77
C LEU A 141 -1.74 -9.75 7.31
N GLU A 142 -2.46 -10.50 8.16
CA GLU A 142 -2.94 -11.85 7.82
C GLU A 142 -3.92 -11.84 6.65
N ASP A 143 -4.91 -10.94 6.71
CA ASP A 143 -5.89 -10.79 5.63
C ASP A 143 -5.22 -10.28 4.36
N TYR A 144 -4.28 -9.33 4.46
CA TYR A 144 -3.51 -8.87 3.31
C TYR A 144 -2.71 -9.99 2.66
N ALA A 145 -1.98 -10.77 3.48
CA ALA A 145 -1.14 -11.86 3.00
C ALA A 145 -1.98 -12.94 2.30
N LEU A 146 -3.13 -13.31 2.89
CA LEU A 146 -4.06 -14.25 2.27
C LEU A 146 -4.68 -13.70 0.99
N PHE A 147 -5.10 -12.43 0.99
CA PHE A 147 -5.70 -11.78 -0.18
C PHE A 147 -4.73 -11.75 -1.36
N MET A 148 -3.48 -11.32 -1.14
CA MET A 148 -2.48 -11.24 -2.22
C MET A 148 -2.05 -12.64 -2.70
N SER A 149 -1.95 -13.61 -1.80
CA SER A 149 -1.65 -15.00 -2.15
C SER A 149 -2.79 -15.65 -2.94
N ALA A 150 -4.04 -15.43 -2.53
CA ALA A 150 -5.22 -15.90 -3.26
C ALA A 150 -5.32 -15.22 -4.63
N LYS A 151 -5.07 -13.91 -4.71
CA LYS A 151 -5.04 -13.19 -5.98
C LYS A 151 -4.03 -13.80 -6.95
N LYS A 152 -2.83 -14.16 -6.48
CA LYS A 152 -1.82 -14.88 -7.29
C LYS A 152 -2.32 -16.27 -7.70
N TYR A 153 -2.92 -17.02 -6.77
CA TYR A 153 -3.47 -18.36 -7.03
C TYR A 153 -4.57 -18.34 -8.12
N PHE A 154 -5.46 -17.36 -8.07
CA PHE A 154 -6.52 -17.12 -9.05
C PHE A 154 -6.08 -16.25 -10.25
N GLN A 155 -4.78 -16.26 -10.61
CA GLN A 155 -4.24 -15.60 -11.80
C GLN A 155 -4.61 -14.10 -11.93
N ASN A 156 -4.55 -13.39 -10.81
CA ASN A 156 -4.90 -11.98 -10.66
C ASN A 156 -6.40 -11.62 -10.78
N ALA A 157 -7.30 -12.61 -10.82
CA ALA A 157 -8.74 -12.36 -10.79
C ALA A 157 -9.13 -11.49 -9.57
N PRO A 158 -10.11 -10.59 -9.72
CA PRO A 158 -10.68 -9.84 -8.59
C PRO A 158 -11.34 -10.79 -7.60
N TRP A 159 -11.38 -10.40 -6.32
CA TRP A 159 -11.88 -11.27 -5.25
C TRP A 159 -13.36 -11.66 -5.41
N LEU A 160 -14.15 -10.85 -6.09
CA LEU A 160 -15.54 -11.13 -6.45
C LEU A 160 -15.71 -12.36 -7.35
N GLN A 161 -14.64 -12.79 -8.04
CA GLN A 161 -14.61 -13.95 -8.94
C GLN A 161 -13.94 -15.18 -8.30
N TRP A 162 -13.53 -15.11 -7.03
CA TRP A 162 -12.96 -16.26 -6.34
C TRP A 162 -14.04 -17.28 -5.96
N ASP A 163 -13.59 -18.48 -5.57
CA ASP A 163 -14.46 -19.52 -5.02
C ASP A 163 -15.36 -18.96 -3.92
N GLU A 164 -16.63 -19.35 -3.95
CA GLU A 164 -17.69 -18.83 -3.07
C GLU A 164 -17.26 -18.80 -1.59
N GLY A 165 -16.69 -19.91 -1.10
CA GLY A 165 -16.25 -20.00 0.28
C GLY A 165 -15.17 -18.97 0.67
N LEU A 166 -14.28 -18.59 -0.26
CA LEU A 166 -13.26 -17.58 0.00
C LEU A 166 -13.82 -16.17 -0.21
N LYS A 167 -14.65 -15.97 -1.24
CA LYS A 167 -15.36 -14.71 -1.51
C LYS A 167 -16.16 -14.25 -0.29
N TYR A 168 -16.97 -15.13 0.29
CA TYR A 168 -17.78 -14.87 1.48
C TYR A 168 -17.06 -15.19 2.80
N ARG A 169 -15.76 -15.52 2.75
CA ARG A 169 -14.90 -15.76 3.92
C ARG A 169 -15.45 -16.82 4.89
N HIS A 170 -16.07 -17.88 4.36
CA HIS A 170 -16.50 -19.01 5.18
C HIS A 170 -15.31 -19.65 5.89
N GLU A 171 -15.39 -19.82 7.22
CA GLU A 171 -14.28 -20.28 8.08
C GLU A 171 -13.53 -21.52 7.57
N LYS A 172 -14.27 -22.52 7.07
CA LYS A 172 -13.69 -23.74 6.49
C LYS A 172 -12.84 -23.45 5.24
N ALA A 173 -13.34 -22.58 4.36
CA ALA A 173 -12.63 -22.20 3.14
C ALA A 173 -11.42 -21.32 3.50
N MET A 174 -11.58 -20.34 4.40
CA MET A 174 -10.49 -19.51 4.90
C MET A 174 -9.36 -20.36 5.47
N THR A 175 -9.67 -21.34 6.32
CA THR A 175 -8.67 -22.27 6.88
C THR A 175 -8.00 -23.12 5.80
N CYS A 176 -8.78 -23.63 4.84
CA CYS A 176 -8.24 -24.42 3.72
C CYS A 176 -7.26 -23.59 2.88
N PHE A 177 -7.60 -22.35 2.53
CA PHE A 177 -6.74 -21.47 1.74
C PHE A 177 -5.53 -20.99 2.53
N ARG A 178 -5.66 -20.68 3.83
CA ARG A 178 -4.49 -20.36 4.69
C ARG A 178 -3.47 -21.49 4.69
N ASN A 179 -3.92 -22.74 4.84
CA ASN A 179 -3.03 -23.91 4.82
C ASN A 179 -2.46 -24.17 3.42
N ARG A 180 -3.29 -24.07 2.37
CA ARG A 180 -2.86 -24.29 0.99
C ARG A 180 -1.83 -23.26 0.52
N LEU A 181 -1.99 -22.01 0.95
CA LEU A 181 -1.20 -20.87 0.50
C LEU A 181 -0.19 -20.40 1.57
N GLU A 182 0.08 -21.19 2.61
CA GLU A 182 0.88 -20.81 3.78
C GLU A 182 2.22 -20.18 3.38
N LYS A 183 2.96 -20.83 2.47
CA LYS A 183 4.25 -20.32 2.01
C LYS A 183 4.14 -18.96 1.28
N ASP A 184 3.13 -18.79 0.43
CA ASP A 184 2.91 -17.53 -0.28
C ASP A 184 2.46 -16.43 0.70
N CYS A 185 1.64 -16.77 1.70
CA CYS A 185 1.25 -15.85 2.75
C CYS A 185 2.46 -15.36 3.54
N GLU A 186 3.32 -16.26 4.02
CA GLU A 186 4.54 -15.89 4.73
C GLU A 186 5.50 -15.05 3.87
N GLU A 187 5.59 -15.33 2.56
CA GLU A 187 6.35 -14.49 1.62
C GLU A 187 5.78 -13.06 1.58
N GLN A 188 4.45 -12.91 1.49
CA GLN A 188 3.80 -11.58 1.51
C GLN A 188 4.03 -10.83 2.82
N LYS A 189 3.93 -11.52 3.96
CA LYS A 189 4.20 -10.93 5.28
C LYS A 189 5.64 -10.42 5.39
N PHE A 190 6.59 -11.23 4.93
CA PHE A 190 8.00 -10.87 4.95
C PHE A 190 8.31 -9.68 4.03
N ILE A 191 7.70 -9.61 2.85
CA ILE A 191 7.84 -8.45 1.95
C ILE A 191 7.34 -7.17 2.62
N GLN A 192 6.20 -7.23 3.33
CA GLN A 192 5.72 -6.07 4.09
C GLN A 192 6.70 -5.68 5.20
N PHE A 193 7.22 -6.66 5.95
CA PHE A 193 8.27 -6.38 6.94
C PHE A 193 9.47 -5.63 6.34
N LEU A 194 9.99 -6.06 5.19
CA LEU A 194 11.09 -5.37 4.51
C LEU A 194 10.71 -3.94 4.12
N PHE A 195 9.51 -3.74 3.58
CA PHE A 195 9.00 -2.41 3.25
C PHE A 195 8.96 -1.49 4.47
N PHE A 196 8.31 -1.91 5.56
CA PHE A 196 8.15 -1.08 6.74
C PHE A 196 9.48 -0.81 7.42
N ARG A 197 10.42 -1.77 7.42
CA ARG A 197 11.78 -1.54 7.92
C ARG A 197 12.46 -0.39 7.18
N GLN A 198 12.45 -0.42 5.84
CA GLN A 198 13.05 0.64 5.05
C GLN A 198 12.30 1.97 5.19
N TRP A 199 10.97 1.94 5.21
CA TRP A 199 10.14 3.12 5.40
C TRP A 199 10.44 3.84 6.73
N PHE A 200 10.44 3.10 7.85
CA PHE A 200 10.69 3.70 9.15
C PHE A 200 12.15 4.17 9.32
N ASN A 201 13.12 3.51 8.67
CA ASN A 201 14.49 4.01 8.61
C ASN A 201 14.56 5.37 7.88
N LEU A 202 13.87 5.49 6.73
CA LEU A 202 13.79 6.73 5.96
C LEU A 202 13.08 7.85 6.75
N LYS A 203 11.92 7.55 7.37
CA LYS A 203 11.18 8.50 8.20
C LYS A 203 12.02 8.99 9.38
N LYS A 204 12.70 8.07 10.08
CA LYS A 204 13.60 8.42 11.18
C LYS A 204 14.72 9.35 10.71
N TYR A 205 15.29 9.10 9.54
CA TYR A 205 16.31 9.97 8.95
C TYR A 205 15.75 11.35 8.61
N ALA A 206 14.59 11.43 7.93
CA ALA A 206 13.90 12.69 7.63
C ALA A 206 13.70 13.53 8.89
N ASN A 207 13.12 12.92 9.93
CA ASN A 207 12.85 13.59 11.19
C ASN A 207 14.14 14.04 11.89
N SER A 208 15.22 13.26 11.82
CA SER A 208 16.54 13.67 12.35
C SER A 208 17.15 14.87 11.63
N LYS A 209 16.75 15.13 10.38
CA LYS A 209 17.15 16.31 9.60
C LYS A 209 16.14 17.47 9.73
N GLY A 210 15.11 17.31 10.57
CA GLY A 210 14.06 18.30 10.76
C GLY A 210 13.09 18.41 9.57
N ILE A 211 13.00 17.34 8.75
CA ILE A 211 12.06 17.22 7.64
C ILE A 211 10.90 16.33 8.09
N GLN A 212 9.68 16.85 7.98
CA GLN A 212 8.45 16.10 8.26
C GLN A 212 7.83 15.57 6.96
N ILE A 213 7.31 14.35 6.98
CA ILE A 213 6.65 13.72 5.84
C ILE A 213 5.14 13.97 5.92
N ILE A 214 4.57 14.49 4.83
CA ILE A 214 3.12 14.62 4.63
C ILE A 214 2.66 13.47 3.74
N GLY A 215 1.96 12.51 4.34
CA GLY A 215 1.29 11.43 3.63
C GLY A 215 -0.05 11.85 3.06
N ASP A 216 -0.66 10.92 2.33
CA ASP A 216 -1.92 11.15 1.62
C ASP A 216 -2.82 9.93 1.74
N LEU A 217 -4.07 10.18 2.13
CA LEU A 217 -5.07 9.17 2.47
C LEU A 217 -6.29 9.37 1.55
N PRO A 218 -6.47 8.51 0.53
CA PRO A 218 -7.66 8.50 -0.32
C PRO A 218 -8.92 8.31 0.51
N LEU A 219 -9.99 9.10 0.32
CA LEU A 219 -11.24 8.88 1.07
C LEU A 219 -11.71 7.43 0.92
N TYR A 220 -11.90 7.00 -0.34
CA TYR A 220 -12.34 5.66 -0.67
C TYR A 220 -11.18 4.68 -0.87
N VAL A 221 -11.50 3.40 -0.73
CA VAL A 221 -10.61 2.28 -1.08
C VAL A 221 -11.05 1.65 -2.40
N SER A 222 -10.16 0.92 -3.07
CA SER A 222 -10.50 0.19 -4.31
C SER A 222 -11.53 -0.91 -4.01
N GLY A 223 -12.51 -1.12 -4.90
CA GLY A 223 -13.47 -2.23 -4.76
C GLY A 223 -12.78 -3.60 -4.76
N ASN A 224 -11.70 -3.74 -5.53
CA ASN A 224 -10.88 -4.94 -5.55
C ASN A 224 -9.71 -4.83 -4.56
N SER A 225 -10.00 -4.69 -3.26
CA SER A 225 -9.01 -4.59 -2.20
C SER A 225 -9.29 -5.57 -1.05
N VAL A 226 -8.25 -5.84 -0.25
CA VAL A 226 -8.40 -6.59 1.01
C VAL A 226 -9.33 -5.86 1.99
N ASP A 227 -9.34 -4.53 1.94
CA ASP A 227 -10.13 -3.72 2.88
C ASP A 227 -11.63 -3.97 2.69
N VAL A 228 -12.08 -4.04 1.43
CA VAL A 228 -13.48 -4.37 1.09
C VAL A 228 -13.76 -5.84 1.35
N TRP A 229 -12.90 -6.74 0.90
CA TRP A 229 -13.09 -8.19 1.07
C TRP A 229 -13.18 -8.59 2.55
N ALA A 230 -12.33 -8.02 3.42
CA ALA A 230 -12.28 -8.37 4.84
C ALA A 230 -13.31 -7.62 5.71
N ASN A 231 -13.92 -6.54 5.20
CA ASN A 231 -14.86 -5.69 5.94
C ASN A 231 -16.09 -5.36 5.09
N THR A 232 -16.72 -6.37 4.48
CA THR A 232 -17.85 -6.16 3.57
C THR A 232 -19.03 -5.43 4.20
N ASP A 233 -19.16 -5.50 5.52
CA ASP A 233 -20.21 -4.89 6.33
C ASP A 233 -20.15 -3.35 6.40
N ILE A 234 -18.98 -2.73 6.20
CA ILE A 234 -18.83 -1.27 6.24
C ILE A 234 -18.97 -0.60 4.86
N PHE A 235 -19.36 -1.35 3.83
CA PHE A 235 -19.57 -0.86 2.47
C PHE A 235 -21.00 -1.15 2.01
N GLN A 236 -21.55 -0.29 1.15
CA GLN A 236 -22.88 -0.51 0.58
C GLN A 236 -22.84 -1.53 -0.56
N LEU A 237 -22.94 -2.81 -0.20
CA LEU A 237 -22.87 -3.95 -1.13
C LEU A 237 -24.21 -4.71 -1.16
N ASP A 238 -24.50 -5.38 -2.27
CA ASP A 238 -25.65 -6.26 -2.41
C ASP A 238 -25.39 -7.67 -1.82
N GLY A 239 -26.37 -8.58 -1.93
CA GLY A 239 -26.25 -9.96 -1.44
C GLY A 239 -25.15 -10.78 -2.14
N ASN A 240 -24.68 -10.35 -3.31
CA ASN A 240 -23.56 -10.93 -4.05
C ASN A 240 -22.23 -10.21 -3.78
N LEU A 241 -22.22 -9.25 -2.84
CA LEU A 241 -21.11 -8.37 -2.50
C LEU A 241 -20.68 -7.40 -3.62
N GLU A 242 -21.53 -7.18 -4.62
CA GLU A 242 -21.31 -6.16 -5.64
C GLU A 242 -21.71 -4.77 -5.08
N PRO A 243 -21.02 -3.67 -5.45
CA PRO A 243 -21.39 -2.34 -4.99
C PRO A 243 -22.81 -1.95 -5.42
N LEU A 244 -23.64 -1.49 -4.48
CA LEU A 244 -24.93 -0.87 -4.80
C LEU A 244 -24.75 0.52 -5.41
N PHE A 245 -23.79 1.26 -4.84
CA PHE A 245 -23.41 2.60 -5.27
C PHE A 245 -21.89 2.71 -5.35
N THR A 246 -21.43 3.57 -6.26
CA THR A 246 -20.03 3.91 -6.42
C THR A 246 -19.78 5.39 -6.16
N GLY A 247 -18.58 5.70 -5.70
CA GLY A 247 -18.13 7.06 -5.48
C GLY A 247 -17.93 7.81 -6.79
N GLY A 248 -18.22 9.10 -6.77
CA GLY A 248 -17.99 10.01 -7.88
C GLY A 248 -18.13 11.46 -7.45
N VAL A 249 -18.19 12.35 -8.44
CA VAL A 249 -18.60 13.74 -8.28
C VAL A 249 -19.65 14.08 -9.34
N PRO A 250 -20.66 14.89 -8.99
CA PRO A 250 -21.68 15.30 -9.95
C PRO A 250 -21.07 16.22 -11.01
N PRO A 251 -21.79 16.49 -12.12
CA PRO A 251 -21.46 17.56 -13.02
C PRO A 251 -21.27 18.90 -12.29
N ASP A 252 -20.29 19.66 -12.73
CA ASP A 252 -20.03 21.02 -12.25
C ASP A 252 -19.59 21.94 -13.41
N TYR A 253 -19.30 23.20 -13.10
CA TYR A 253 -18.89 24.17 -14.13
C TYR A 253 -17.54 23.82 -14.80
N PHE A 254 -16.79 22.84 -14.29
CA PHE A 254 -15.55 22.33 -14.87
C PHE A 254 -15.74 21.00 -15.63
N SER A 255 -16.81 20.24 -15.38
CA SER A 255 -17.14 18.98 -16.05
C SER A 255 -18.65 18.79 -16.22
N ASP A 256 -19.12 18.83 -17.48
CA ASP A 256 -20.54 18.64 -17.82
C ASP A 256 -21.07 17.24 -17.48
N THR A 257 -20.20 16.23 -17.30
CA THR A 257 -20.58 14.84 -17.01
C THR A 257 -20.24 14.40 -15.59
N GLY A 258 -19.57 15.24 -14.80
CA GLY A 258 -19.01 14.81 -13.51
C GLY A 258 -17.91 13.77 -13.68
N GLN A 259 -17.71 12.91 -12.67
CA GLN A 259 -16.77 11.79 -12.73
C GLN A 259 -17.33 10.59 -11.94
N MET A 260 -17.20 9.40 -12.51
CA MET A 260 -17.48 8.13 -11.83
C MET A 260 -16.14 7.46 -11.50
N TRP A 261 -15.87 7.23 -10.22
CA TRP A 261 -14.57 6.68 -9.77
C TRP A 261 -14.62 5.15 -9.60
N GLY A 262 -15.80 4.58 -9.42
CA GLY A 262 -16.02 3.13 -9.34
C GLY A 262 -15.65 2.50 -7.99
N ASN A 263 -15.21 3.28 -7.01
CA ASN A 263 -14.97 2.80 -5.64
C ASN A 263 -16.30 2.52 -4.92
N PRO A 264 -16.44 1.46 -4.13
CA PRO A 264 -17.61 1.29 -3.28
C PRO A 264 -17.69 2.42 -2.24
N VAL A 265 -18.91 2.88 -1.97
CA VAL A 265 -19.15 3.86 -0.91
C VAL A 265 -19.29 3.18 0.46
N TYR A 266 -18.92 3.90 1.51
CA TYR A 266 -19.07 3.42 2.88
C TYR A 266 -20.52 3.35 3.31
N ASP A 267 -20.86 2.34 4.11
CA ASP A 267 -22.02 2.39 4.99
C ASP A 267 -21.63 3.12 6.29
N TRP A 268 -21.87 4.43 6.31
CA TRP A 268 -21.57 5.26 7.48
C TRP A 268 -22.44 4.92 8.71
N HIS A 269 -23.60 4.27 8.52
CA HIS A 269 -24.40 3.81 9.65
C HIS A 269 -23.76 2.59 10.31
N GLU A 270 -23.27 1.62 9.54
CA GLU A 270 -22.54 0.46 10.08
C GLU A 270 -21.20 0.88 10.68
N LEU A 271 -20.46 1.79 10.04
CA LEU A 271 -19.25 2.37 10.63
C LEU A 271 -19.54 3.04 11.98
N LYS A 272 -20.64 3.79 12.10
CA LYS A 272 -21.03 4.41 13.36
C LYS A 272 -21.37 3.38 14.44
N LYS A 273 -22.03 2.26 14.08
CA LYS A 273 -22.31 1.17 15.03
C LYS A 273 -21.03 0.48 15.51
N ARG A 274 -19.98 0.47 14.67
CA ARG A 274 -18.64 -0.03 15.00
C ARG A 274 -17.73 1.03 15.65
N ASP A 275 -18.29 2.14 16.14
CA ASP A 275 -17.54 3.28 16.70
C ASP A 275 -16.41 3.79 15.79
N TYR A 276 -16.60 3.65 14.48
CA TYR A 276 -15.65 4.01 13.42
C TYR A 276 -14.29 3.29 13.54
N ASP A 277 -14.25 2.10 14.14
CA ASP A 277 -13.05 1.30 14.42
C ASP A 277 -12.05 1.24 13.23
N TRP A 278 -12.55 0.93 12.03
CA TRP A 278 -11.74 0.78 10.83
C TRP A 278 -11.12 2.11 10.40
N TRP A 279 -11.88 3.21 10.47
CA TRP A 279 -11.40 4.56 10.16
C TRP A 279 -10.38 5.04 11.20
N MET A 280 -10.63 4.76 12.48
CA MET A 280 -9.68 5.05 13.56
C MET A 280 -8.38 4.28 13.36
N ALA A 281 -8.43 2.98 13.10
CA ALA A 281 -7.25 2.16 12.81
C ALA A 281 -6.47 2.73 11.60
N ARG A 282 -7.17 3.11 10.52
CA ARG A 282 -6.57 3.71 9.32
C ARG A 282 -5.86 5.04 9.60
N LEU A 283 -6.48 5.93 10.37
CA LEU A 283 -5.89 7.21 10.75
C LEU A 283 -4.68 7.03 11.68
N HIS A 284 -4.82 6.21 12.72
CA HIS A 284 -3.72 5.89 13.64
C HIS A 284 -2.52 5.30 12.89
N PHE A 285 -2.78 4.36 11.98
CA PHE A 285 -1.74 3.74 11.17
C PHE A 285 -1.02 4.76 10.27
N ASN A 286 -1.78 5.64 9.59
CA ASN A 286 -1.20 6.67 8.73
C ASN A 286 -0.42 7.74 9.51
N LEU A 287 -0.81 8.05 10.75
CA LEU A 287 -0.06 8.95 11.64
C LEU A 287 1.20 8.29 12.22
N ASN A 288 1.28 6.96 12.24
CA ASN A 288 2.55 6.27 12.52
C ASN A 288 3.47 6.32 11.30
N LEU A 289 2.93 6.17 10.09
CA LEU A 289 3.69 6.24 8.83
C LEU A 289 4.23 7.63 8.52
N HIS A 290 3.44 8.67 8.76
CA HIS A 290 3.73 10.05 8.36
C HIS A 290 3.75 10.98 9.57
N ASP A 291 4.15 12.24 9.41
CA ASP A 291 4.07 13.24 10.49
C ASP A 291 2.78 14.09 10.35
N LYS A 292 2.23 14.14 9.13
CA LYS A 292 0.94 14.74 8.78
C LYS A 292 0.27 13.89 7.71
N VAL A 293 -1.05 13.94 7.65
CA VAL A 293 -1.84 13.19 6.66
C VAL A 293 -2.80 14.15 5.97
N ARG A 294 -2.72 14.24 4.64
CA ARG A 294 -3.76 14.85 3.81
C ARG A 294 -4.86 13.82 3.62
N ILE A 295 -6.12 14.20 3.88
CA ILE A 295 -7.27 13.39 3.52
C ILE A 295 -7.77 13.91 2.18
N ASP A 296 -7.63 13.10 1.14
CA ASP A 296 -8.16 13.39 -0.18
C ASP A 296 -9.70 13.37 -0.15
N HIS A 297 -10.31 14.21 -0.98
CA HIS A 297 -11.76 14.39 -1.04
C HIS A 297 -12.43 14.58 0.34
N PHE A 298 -11.79 15.34 1.24
CA PHE A 298 -12.25 15.57 2.63
C PHE A 298 -13.73 15.94 2.76
N ARG A 299 -14.29 16.66 1.77
CA ARG A 299 -15.71 17.03 1.72
C ARG A 299 -16.67 15.83 1.80
N GLY A 300 -16.22 14.64 1.39
CA GLY A 300 -16.99 13.40 1.42
C GLY A 300 -17.26 12.88 2.84
N LEU A 301 -16.55 13.41 3.85
CA LEU A 301 -16.84 13.16 5.26
C LEU A 301 -18.05 13.97 5.77
N GLU A 302 -18.39 15.07 5.10
CA GLU A 302 -19.60 15.84 5.41
C GLU A 302 -20.78 15.35 4.57
N SER A 303 -20.58 15.24 3.24
CA SER A 303 -21.53 14.60 2.34
C SER A 303 -20.82 14.15 1.07
N PHE A 304 -21.25 13.02 0.51
CA PHE A 304 -20.64 12.40 -0.65
C PHE A 304 -21.65 12.16 -1.76
N TRP A 305 -21.17 12.11 -2.99
CA TRP A 305 -21.98 11.76 -4.16
C TRP A 305 -21.90 10.25 -4.39
N ALA A 306 -23.06 9.61 -4.45
CA ALA A 306 -23.21 8.17 -4.65
C ALA A 306 -23.97 7.93 -5.96
N VAL A 307 -23.33 7.27 -6.92
CA VAL A 307 -23.91 6.93 -8.22
C VAL A 307 -24.33 5.46 -8.19
N PRO A 308 -25.57 5.11 -8.54
CA PRO A 308 -25.99 3.71 -8.68
C PRO A 308 -25.02 2.93 -9.57
N ALA A 309 -24.56 1.76 -9.14
CA ALA A 309 -23.52 1.02 -9.86
C ALA A 309 -23.95 0.53 -11.26
N ASN A 310 -25.26 0.53 -11.55
CA ASN A 310 -25.84 0.16 -12.84
C ASN A 310 -26.09 1.36 -13.78
N GLU A 311 -25.86 2.60 -13.33
CA GLU A 311 -25.91 3.77 -14.21
C GLU A 311 -24.66 3.84 -15.11
N LYS A 312 -24.88 4.10 -16.39
CA LYS A 312 -23.85 4.30 -17.41
C LYS A 312 -23.84 5.75 -17.87
#